data_AF-A0AAW7PR89-F1
#
_entry.id   AF-A0AAW7PR89-F1
#
_cell.length_a   1.000
_cell.length_b   1.000
_cell.length_c   1.000
_cell.angle_alpha   90.00
_cell.angle_beta   90.00
_cell.angle_gamma   90.00
#
_symmetry.space_group_name_H-M   'P 1'
#
loop_
_entity.id
_entity.type
_entity.pdbx_description
1 polymer ?
#
loop_
_entity_poly.entity_id
_entity_poly.type
_entity_poly.pdbx_seq_one_letter_code
_entity_poly.pdbx_strand_id
1 'polypeptide(L)'
;MIKTTQEIENYIFPLSKMLNMENEPKWVLLRFMINISLSLTKDFEDVIIDIYDGKEYRLEQITGEGKGVDDYTKLYWEMIEVFDNITISSKKKLEENLQRHIARGYTILKTSLKHDSNIFEFLGQDF
;
A
#
# COMPACT_ATOMS: atom_id res chain seq x y z
N MET A 1 -0.62 -14.29 -5.63
CA MET A 1 0.00 -13.88 -4.36
C MET A 1 0.71 -12.55 -4.51
N ILE A 2 0.45 -11.65 -3.56
CA ILE A 2 1.09 -10.34 -3.42
C ILE A 2 2.33 -10.53 -2.54
N LYS A 3 3.51 -10.16 -3.04
CA LYS A 3 4.78 -10.33 -2.35
C LYS A 3 5.30 -9.00 -1.81
N THR A 4 5.99 -9.05 -0.69
CA THR A 4 6.65 -7.88 -0.08
C THR A 4 8.16 -8.10 -0.05
N THR A 5 8.92 -7.05 0.24
CA THR A 5 10.36 -7.13 0.53
C THR A 5 10.58 -7.27 2.04
N GLN A 6 11.75 -7.77 2.45
CA GLN A 6 12.11 -7.83 3.86
C GLN A 6 12.15 -6.44 4.50
N GLU A 7 12.50 -5.41 3.73
CA GLU A 7 12.46 -4.03 4.18
C GLU A 7 11.04 -3.58 4.56
N ILE A 8 10.05 -3.85 3.71
CA ILE A 8 8.64 -3.55 3.98
C ILE A 8 8.21 -4.28 5.26
N GLU A 9 8.54 -5.56 5.38
CA GLU A 9 8.18 -6.37 6.54
C GLU A 9 8.77 -5.85 7.86
N ASN A 10 10.02 -5.38 7.81
CA ASN A 10 10.69 -4.77 8.97
C ASN A 10 10.09 -3.39 9.31
N TYR A 11 9.56 -2.67 8.32
CA TYR A 11 8.99 -1.35 8.48
C TYR A 11 7.54 -1.35 9.02
N ILE A 12 6.79 -2.44 8.84
CA ILE A 12 5.40 -2.56 9.32
C ILE A 12 5.27 -2.27 10.82
N PHE A 13 6.17 -2.79 11.67
CA PHE A 13 6.06 -2.62 13.12
C PHE A 13 6.36 -1.18 13.60
N PRO A 14 7.44 -0.52 13.13
CA PRO A 14 7.61 0.92 13.36
C PRO A 14 6.39 1.73 12.90
N LEU A 15 5.87 1.45 11.69
CA LEU A 15 4.70 2.15 11.16
C LEU A 15 3.45 1.92 12.04
N SER A 16 3.21 0.69 12.49
CA SER A 16 2.04 0.39 13.33
C SER A 16 2.10 1.12 14.66
N LYS A 17 3.29 1.27 15.26
CA LYS A 17 3.48 2.10 16.46
C LYS A 17 3.15 3.57 16.21
N MET A 18 3.61 4.12 15.08
CA MET A 18 3.37 5.51 14.74
C MET A 18 1.88 5.82 14.54
N LEU A 19 1.13 4.86 14.01
CA LEU A 19 -0.30 4.99 13.75
C LEU A 19 -1.17 4.53 14.93
N ASN A 20 -0.59 4.04 16.03
CA ASN A 20 -1.30 3.43 17.16
C ASN A 20 -2.19 2.24 16.73
N MET A 21 -1.65 1.39 15.86
CA MET A 21 -2.30 0.23 15.22
C MET A 21 -1.52 -1.08 15.49
N GLU A 22 -0.79 -1.20 16.59
CA GLU A 22 0.08 -2.36 16.86
C GLU A 22 -0.67 -3.68 16.99
N ASN A 23 -1.95 -3.63 17.36
CA ASN A 23 -2.81 -4.80 17.49
C ASN A 23 -3.54 -5.15 16.19
N GLU A 24 -3.42 -4.31 15.16
CA GLU A 24 -4.06 -4.55 13.87
C GLU A 24 -3.27 -5.57 13.04
N PRO A 25 -3.95 -6.38 12.21
CA PRO A 25 -3.26 -7.27 11.31
C PRO A 25 -2.37 -6.52 10.32
N LYS A 26 -1.22 -7.11 9.98
CA LYS A 26 -0.23 -6.51 9.05
C LYS A 26 -0.84 -6.01 7.73
N TRP A 27 -1.83 -6.71 7.18
CA TRP A 27 -2.47 -6.31 5.93
C TRP A 27 -3.20 -4.97 6.01
N VAL A 28 -3.61 -4.52 7.20
CA VAL A 28 -4.16 -3.18 7.39
C VAL A 28 -3.10 -2.11 7.13
N LEU A 29 -1.86 -2.34 7.56
CA LEU A 29 -0.74 -1.45 7.28
C LEU A 29 -0.36 -1.48 5.79
N LEU A 30 -0.49 -2.62 5.13
CA LEU A 30 -0.30 -2.74 3.68
C LEU A 30 -1.37 -1.96 2.90
N ARG A 31 -2.64 -2.01 3.34
CA ARG A 31 -3.73 -1.16 2.81
C ARG A 31 -3.42 0.32 2.98
N PHE A 32 -2.90 0.70 4.15
CA PHE A 32 -2.46 2.08 4.39
C PHE A 32 -1.38 2.50 3.40
N MET A 33 -0.35 1.67 3.15
CA MET A 33 0.67 1.96 2.13
C MET A 33 0.06 2.12 0.72
N ILE A 34 -0.88 1.25 0.34
CA ILE A 34 -1.59 1.37 -0.94
C ILE A 34 -2.31 2.72 -1.05
N ASN A 35 -3.04 3.12 0.00
CA ASN A 35 -3.76 4.40 0.01
C ASN A 35 -2.81 5.59 -0.04
N ILE A 36 -1.68 5.55 0.67
CA ILE A 36 -0.63 6.59 0.59
C ILE A 36 -0.12 6.71 -0.84
N SER A 37 0.15 5.59 -1.50
CA SER A 37 0.51 5.58 -2.92
C SER A 37 -0.57 6.26 -3.77
N LEU A 38 -1.82 5.83 -3.66
CA LEU A 38 -2.91 6.36 -4.49
C LEU A 38 -3.31 7.82 -4.18
N SER A 39 -2.89 8.37 -3.03
CA SER A 39 -3.24 9.73 -2.61
C SER A 39 -2.33 10.83 -3.17
N LEU A 40 -1.10 10.49 -3.58
CA LEU A 40 -0.11 11.48 -4.00
C LEU A 40 0.01 11.51 -5.51
N THR A 41 -0.44 12.62 -6.10
CA THR A 41 -0.40 12.93 -7.54
C THR A 41 0.99 13.30 -8.05
N LYS A 42 2.03 13.30 -7.20
CA LYS A 42 3.39 13.50 -7.66
C LYS A 42 3.78 12.39 -8.63
N ASP A 43 4.24 12.79 -9.81
CA ASP A 43 5.00 11.96 -10.73
C ASP A 43 6.15 11.33 -9.93
N PHE A 44 6.02 10.05 -9.60
CA PHE A 44 7.07 9.30 -8.94
C PHE A 44 7.41 8.14 -9.87
N GLU A 45 8.68 8.06 -10.23
CA GLU A 45 9.23 7.02 -11.09
C GLU A 45 8.86 5.64 -10.54
N ASP A 46 8.54 4.70 -11.42
CA ASP A 46 8.25 3.32 -11.04
C ASP A 46 9.35 2.81 -10.10
N VAL A 47 8.96 2.34 -8.90
CA VAL A 47 9.92 1.79 -7.94
C VAL A 47 10.44 0.48 -8.51
N ILE A 48 11.71 0.48 -8.93
CA ILE A 48 12.40 -0.74 -9.31
C ILE A 48 12.62 -1.57 -8.04
N ILE A 49 12.00 -2.75 -7.98
CA ILE A 49 12.22 -3.72 -6.91
C ILE A 49 12.98 -4.90 -7.50
N ASP A 50 14.23 -5.05 -7.06
CA ASP A 50 15.09 -6.11 -7.57
C ASP A 50 14.67 -7.49 -7.06
N ILE A 51 14.19 -7.58 -5.81
CA ILE A 51 13.88 -8.85 -5.14
C ILE A 51 12.67 -8.69 -4.20
N TYR A 52 11.76 -9.67 -4.22
CA TYR A 52 10.67 -9.83 -3.26
C TYR A 52 10.96 -11.00 -2.30
N ASP A 53 11.75 -10.72 -1.26
CA ASP A 53 12.26 -11.67 -0.26
C ASP A 53 11.53 -11.64 1.09
N GLY A 54 10.43 -10.87 1.18
CA GLY A 54 9.61 -10.74 2.38
C GLY A 54 8.53 -11.82 2.48
N LYS A 55 7.31 -11.40 2.83
CA LYS A 55 6.16 -12.29 2.96
C LYS A 55 5.24 -12.28 1.74
N GLU A 56 4.49 -13.35 1.59
CA GLU A 56 3.42 -13.47 0.61
C GLU A 56 2.04 -13.34 1.29
N TYR A 57 1.15 -12.60 0.63
CA TYR A 57 -0.22 -12.36 1.07
C TYR A 57 -1.19 -12.77 -0.04
N ARG A 58 -2.31 -13.39 0.33
CA ARG A 58 -3.42 -13.64 -0.59
C ARG A 58 -4.16 -12.33 -0.87
N LEU A 59 -4.74 -12.22 -2.07
CA LEU A 59 -5.60 -11.09 -2.44
C LEU A 59 -6.69 -10.85 -1.37
N GLU A 60 -7.35 -11.91 -0.91
CA GLU A 60 -8.37 -11.90 0.16
C GLU A 60 -7.89 -11.29 1.48
N GLN A 61 -6.61 -11.47 1.85
CA GLN A 61 -6.07 -10.88 3.07
C GLN A 61 -5.94 -9.36 2.92
N ILE A 62 -5.44 -8.92 1.77
CA ILE A 62 -5.22 -7.50 1.49
C ILE A 62 -6.53 -6.77 1.19
N THR A 63 -7.46 -7.38 0.47
CA THR A 63 -8.67 -6.69 -0.01
C THR A 63 -9.92 -7.06 0.76
N GLY A 64 -9.92 -8.17 1.48
CA GLY A 64 -11.13 -8.72 2.07
C GLY A 64 -12.06 -9.39 1.06
N GLU A 65 -11.55 -9.82 -0.11
CA GLU A 65 -12.33 -10.56 -1.12
C GLU A 65 -13.26 -11.61 -0.48
N GLY A 66 -14.56 -11.51 -0.79
CA GLY A 66 -15.59 -12.39 -0.28
C GLY A 66 -16.14 -12.05 1.11
N LYS A 67 -15.70 -10.95 1.75
CA LYS A 67 -16.16 -10.53 3.09
C LYS A 67 -17.31 -9.51 3.09
N GLY A 68 -18.06 -9.40 1.99
CA GLY A 68 -19.25 -8.54 1.92
C GLY A 68 -18.90 -7.05 2.00
N VAL A 69 -19.31 -6.37 3.08
CA VAL A 69 -19.04 -4.93 3.25
C VAL A 69 -17.56 -4.59 3.40
N ASP A 70 -16.75 -5.57 3.81
CA ASP A 70 -15.29 -5.45 3.92
C ASP A 70 -14.54 -5.96 2.69
N ASP A 71 -15.24 -6.15 1.56
CA ASP A 71 -14.64 -6.49 0.27
C ASP A 71 -14.25 -5.22 -0.51
N TYR A 72 -13.00 -4.82 -0.34
CA TYR A 72 -12.40 -3.66 -1.01
C TYR A 72 -11.79 -4.01 -2.37
N THR A 73 -12.00 -5.23 -2.90
CA THR A 73 -11.33 -5.69 -4.14
C THR A 73 -11.67 -4.81 -5.32
N LYS A 74 -12.97 -4.55 -5.53
CA LYS A 74 -13.45 -3.70 -6.63
C LYS A 74 -13.01 -2.25 -6.46
N LEU A 75 -13.04 -1.73 -5.24
CA LEU A 75 -12.57 -0.38 -4.93
C LEU A 75 -11.10 -0.22 -5.33
N TYR A 76 -10.22 -1.11 -4.88
CA TYR A 76 -8.80 -1.04 -5.24
C TYR A 76 -8.58 -1.22 -6.73
N TRP A 77 -9.36 -2.08 -7.39
CA TRP A 77 -9.31 -2.26 -8.83
C TRP A 77 -9.56 -0.93 -9.57
N GLU A 78 -10.68 -0.29 -9.28
CA GLU A 78 -11.10 0.95 -9.93
C GLU A 78 -10.16 2.12 -9.60
N MET A 79 -9.74 2.25 -8.33
CA MET A 79 -8.81 3.30 -7.92
C MET A 79 -7.47 3.19 -8.66
N ILE A 80 -6.93 1.97 -8.81
CA ILE A 80 -5.67 1.74 -9.51
C ILE A 80 -5.83 2.02 -11.01
N GLU A 81 -6.89 1.52 -11.65
CA GLU A 81 -7.14 1.79 -13.08
C GLU A 81 -7.23 3.28 -13.38
N VAL A 82 -7.94 4.04 -12.53
CA VAL A 82 -8.06 5.50 -12.66
C VAL A 82 -6.74 6.20 -12.38
N PHE A 83 -6.07 5.84 -11.28
CA PHE A 83 -4.82 6.51 -10.86
C PHE A 83 -3.68 6.27 -11.85
N ASP A 84 -3.51 5.04 -12.31
CA ASP A 84 -2.43 4.66 -13.24
C ASP A 84 -2.82 4.86 -14.71
N ASN A 85 -4.08 5.18 -15.01
CA ASN A 85 -4.64 5.24 -16.35
C ASN A 85 -4.37 3.95 -17.16
N ILE A 86 -4.69 2.81 -16.57
CA ILE A 86 -4.53 1.46 -17.16
C ILE A 86 -5.84 0.69 -17.13
N THR A 87 -5.87 -0.47 -17.81
CA THR A 87 -6.92 -1.47 -17.63
C THR A 87 -6.32 -2.74 -17.03
N ILE A 88 -6.84 -3.16 -15.89
CA ILE A 88 -6.47 -4.41 -15.24
C ILE A 88 -7.36 -5.50 -15.81
N SER A 89 -6.75 -6.51 -16.44
CA SER A 89 -7.48 -7.56 -17.15
C SER A 89 -7.78 -8.81 -16.32
N SER A 90 -7.21 -8.92 -15.12
CA SER A 90 -7.33 -10.11 -14.29
C SER A 90 -7.00 -9.85 -12.82
N LYS A 91 -7.46 -10.72 -11.92
CA LYS A 91 -7.06 -10.72 -10.51
C LYS A 91 -5.54 -10.81 -10.34
N LYS A 92 -4.87 -11.59 -11.18
CA LYS A 92 -3.40 -11.69 -11.15
C LYS A 92 -2.76 -10.33 -11.42
N LYS A 93 -3.30 -9.58 -12.39
CA LYS A 93 -2.82 -8.23 -12.68
C LYS A 93 -3.16 -7.23 -11.57
N LEU A 94 -4.30 -7.39 -10.90
CA LEU A 94 -4.60 -6.62 -9.68
C LEU A 94 -3.56 -6.89 -8.58
N GLU A 95 -3.19 -8.15 -8.33
CA GLU A 95 -2.17 -8.49 -7.33
C GLU A 95 -0.82 -7.83 -7.64
N GLU A 96 -0.39 -7.83 -8.91
CA GLU A 96 0.85 -7.18 -9.34
C GLU A 96 0.81 -5.67 -9.10
N ASN A 97 -0.32 -5.02 -9.39
CA ASN A 97 -0.46 -3.58 -9.14
C ASN A 97 -0.55 -3.27 -7.63
N LEU A 98 -1.29 -4.03 -6.84
CA LEU A 98 -1.32 -3.89 -5.39
C LEU A 98 0.10 -4.03 -4.80
N GLN A 99 0.86 -5.01 -5.25
CA GLN A 99 2.25 -5.20 -4.87
C GLN A 99 3.10 -3.96 -5.18
N ARG A 100 2.95 -3.39 -6.39
CA ARG A 100 3.62 -2.16 -6.81
C ARG A 100 3.23 -0.96 -5.92
N HIS A 101 1.94 -0.79 -5.62
CA HIS A 101 1.48 0.31 -4.77
C HIS A 101 1.90 0.17 -3.31
N ILE A 102 1.98 -1.05 -2.76
CA ILE A 102 2.55 -1.28 -1.42
C ILE A 102 4.00 -0.77 -1.38
N ALA A 103 4.80 -1.12 -2.38
CA ALA A 103 6.20 -0.71 -2.43
C ALA A 103 6.36 0.80 -2.61
N ARG A 104 5.57 1.41 -3.51
CA ARG A 104 5.54 2.86 -3.68
C ARG A 104 5.12 3.57 -2.40
N GLY A 105 4.07 3.09 -1.74
CA GLY A 105 3.61 3.61 -0.45
C GLY A 105 4.68 3.53 0.63
N TYR A 106 5.39 2.40 0.72
CA TYR A 106 6.54 2.25 1.61
C TYR A 106 7.64 3.26 1.31
N THR A 107 8.04 3.42 0.04
CA THR A 107 9.08 4.38 -0.36
C THR A 107 8.70 5.81 0.01
N ILE A 108 7.44 6.20 -0.24
CA ILE A 108 6.90 7.52 0.15
C ILE A 108 6.98 7.71 1.66
N LEU A 109 6.52 6.73 2.45
CA LEU A 109 6.54 6.82 3.91
C LEU A 109 7.97 6.89 4.45
N LYS A 110 8.87 6.03 3.96
CA LYS A 110 10.28 5.98 4.39
C LYS A 110 11.02 7.28 4.08
N THR A 111 10.74 7.91 2.94
CA THR A 111 11.38 9.17 2.53
C THR A 111 10.80 10.37 3.28
N SER A 112 9.48 10.45 3.40
CA SER A 112 8.79 11.55 4.10
C SER A 112 9.06 11.58 5.60
N LEU A 113 9.45 10.46 6.21
CA LEU A 113 9.81 10.41 7.63
C LEU A 113 11.30 10.70 7.92
N LYS A 114 12.16 10.73 6.90
CA LYS A 114 13.60 11.03 7.05
C LYS A 114 13.95 12.50 6.86
N HIS A 115 13.10 13.25 6.19
CA HIS A 115 13.23 14.69 5.99
C HIS A 115 11.96 15.36 6.51
N ASP A 116 12.06 16.55 7.11
CA ASP A 116 10.95 17.39 7.60
C ASP A 116 9.85 17.62 6.52
N SER A 117 8.97 16.65 6.24
CA SER A 117 8.13 16.68 5.04
C SER A 117 6.67 16.31 5.32
N ASN A 118 5.77 17.23 4.94
CA ASN A 118 4.37 17.21 4.47
C ASN A 118 3.39 16.07 4.81
N ILE A 119 3.80 14.86 5.22
CA ILE A 119 2.86 13.81 5.62
C ILE A 119 2.18 14.17 6.95
N PHE A 120 2.88 14.90 7.82
CA PHE A 120 2.29 15.50 9.01
C PHE A 120 1.35 16.67 8.69
N GLU A 121 1.60 17.45 7.63
CA GLU A 121 0.62 18.44 7.15
C GLU A 121 -0.60 17.77 6.53
N PHE A 122 -0.44 16.65 5.80
CA PHE A 122 -1.57 15.89 5.25
C PHE A 122 -2.39 15.19 6.33
N LEU A 123 -1.74 14.59 7.33
CA LEU A 123 -2.42 13.95 8.48
C LEU A 123 -2.96 14.96 9.50
N GLY A 124 -2.39 16.16 9.55
CA GLY A 124 -2.79 17.28 10.41
C GLY A 124 -3.62 18.34 9.71
N GLN A 125 -4.03 18.14 8.46
CA GLN A 125 -5.12 18.91 7.87
C GLN A 125 -6.42 18.42 8.52
N ASP A 126 -6.76 19.11 9.60
CA ASP A 126 -7.82 18.86 10.55
C ASP A 126 -9.17 18.43 9.94
N PHE A 127 -9.82 17.51 10.65
CA PHE A 127 -11.27 17.40 10.77
C PHE A 127 -11.84 18.52 11.64
#